data_AF-A0AAE5AFB4-F1
#
_entry.id   AF-A0AAE5AFB4-F1
#
_cell.length_a   1.000
_cell.length_b   1.000
_cell.length_c   1.000
_cell.angle_alpha   90.00
_cell.angle_beta   90.00
_cell.angle_gamma   90.00
#
_symmetry.space_group_name_H-M   'P 1'
#
loop_
_entity.id
_entity.type
_entity.pdbx_description
1 polymer ?
#
loop_
_entity_poly.entity_id
_entity_poly.type
_entity_poly.pdbx_seq_one_letter_code
_entity_poly.pdbx_strand_id
1 'polypeptide(L)' 'MSTHPNMIRRPAHADCQLAHHATGIAVTFHEWRDDQMVHNTGTVLKHEGRRITISVFHPVKRVVETECGHVAKAGAAR' A
#
# COMPACT_ATOMS: atom_id res chain seq x y z
N MET A 1 -15.98 -24.67 -30.28
CA MET A 1 -16.37 -23.29 -29.91
C MET A 1 -16.30 -23.17 -28.40
N SER A 2 -15.16 -22.74 -27.86
CA SER A 2 -14.97 -22.60 -26.42
C SER A 2 -15.31 -21.18 -26.02
N THR A 3 -16.49 -20.99 -25.41
CA THR A 3 -16.87 -19.74 -24.76
C THR A 3 -16.06 -19.62 -23.46
N HIS A 4 -14.96 -18.88 -23.51
CA HIS A 4 -14.27 -18.44 -22.30
C HIS A 4 -15.27 -17.55 -21.53
N PRO A 5 -15.63 -17.89 -20.28
CA PRO A 5 -16.46 -17.01 -19.48
C PRO A 5 -15.74 -15.68 -19.35
N ASN A 6 -16.46 -14.63 -19.75
CA ASN A 6 -16.16 -13.22 -19.60
C ASN A 6 -15.31 -12.99 -18.35
N MET A 7 -13.99 -12.80 -18.53
CA MET A 7 -13.13 -12.30 -17.47
C MET A 7 -13.68 -10.92 -17.13
N ILE A 8 -14.51 -10.85 -16.08
CA ILE A 8 -14.94 -9.62 -15.46
C ILE A 8 -13.66 -8.81 -15.29
N ARG A 9 -13.49 -7.77 -16.11
CA ARG A 9 -12.38 -6.83 -15.97
C ARG A 9 -12.55 -6.25 -14.58
N ARG A 10 -11.81 -6.82 -13.62
CA ARG A 10 -11.71 -6.36 -12.24
C ARG A 10 -11.46 -4.86 -12.34
N PRO A 11 -12.33 -3.99 -11.80
CA PRO A 11 -12.17 -2.56 -12.01
C PRO A 11 -10.79 -2.18 -11.50
N ALA A 12 -9.93 -1.69 -12.40
CA ALA A 12 -8.55 -1.33 -12.09
C ALA A 12 -8.44 -0.10 -11.16
N HIS A 13 -9.57 0.33 -10.57
CA HIS A 13 -9.79 1.67 -10.04
C HIS A 13 -10.63 1.69 -8.76
N ALA A 14 -11.06 0.55 -8.22
CA ALA A 14 -11.71 0.55 -6.91
C ALA A 14 -10.63 0.59 -5.82
N ASP A 15 -10.76 1.56 -4.91
CA ASP A 15 -9.97 1.61 -3.67
C ASP A 15 -10.03 0.25 -2.98
N CYS A 16 -8.87 -0.37 -2.77
CA CYS A 16 -8.80 -1.60 -2.01
C CYS A 16 -9.34 -1.36 -0.57
N GLN A 17 -10.40 -2.07 -0.17
CA GLN A 17 -11.15 -1.80 1.07
C GLN A 17 -10.48 -2.36 2.35
N LEU A 18 -9.15 -2.53 2.34
CA LEU A 18 -8.43 -3.03 3.50
C LEU A 18 -8.43 -1.96 4.59
N ALA A 19 -8.89 -2.33 5.79
CA ALA A 19 -9.04 -1.38 6.91
C ALA A 19 -7.75 -0.63 7.25
N HIS A 20 -6.58 -1.24 7.04
CA HIS A 20 -5.29 -0.60 7.30
C HIS A 20 -4.85 0.39 6.22
N HIS A 21 -5.56 0.51 5.10
CA HIS A 21 -5.33 1.54 4.08
C HIS A 21 -6.16 2.81 4.30
N ALA A 22 -6.97 2.85 5.35
CA ALA A 22 -7.69 4.07 5.71
C ALA A 22 -6.72 5.18 6.14
N THR A 23 -7.05 6.43 5.81
CA THR A 23 -6.30 7.61 6.26
C THR A 23 -6.17 7.63 7.78
N GLY A 24 -4.98 7.98 8.28
CA GLY A 24 -4.66 8.03 9.70
C GLY A 24 -4.22 6.69 10.29
N ILE A 25 -4.26 5.59 9.54
CA ILE A 25 -3.81 4.29 10.03
C ILE A 25 -2.30 4.13 9.88
N ALA A 26 -1.69 3.56 10.92
CA ALA A 26 -0.29 3.16 10.91
C ALA A 26 -0.10 1.88 10.08
N VAL A 27 0.83 1.94 9.14
CA VAL A 27 1.15 0.85 8.21
C VAL A 27 2.65 0.62 8.14
N THR A 28 3.02 -0.60 7.77
CA THR A 28 4.39 -0.96 7.42
C THR A 28 4.49 -1.23 5.92
N PHE A 29 5.64 -0.93 5.34
CA PHE A 29 5.90 -1.19 3.93
C PHE A 29 7.39 -1.42 3.68
N HIS A 30 7.69 -2.10 2.58
CA HIS A 30 9.07 -2.31 2.14
C HIS A 30 9.45 -1.28 1.09
N GLU A 31 10.68 -0.78 1.19
CA GLU A 31 11.25 0.14 0.21
C GLU A 31 12.66 -0.30 -0.12
N TRP A 32 13.03 -0.23 -1.39
CA TRP A 32 14.41 -0.42 -1.81
C TRP A 32 15.20 0.87 -1.64
N ARG A 33 16.31 0.80 -0.91
CA ARG A 33 17.29 1.89 -0.75
C ARG A 33 18.70 1.33 -0.89
N ASP A 34 19.49 1.90 -1.79
CA ASP A 34 20.90 1.53 -1.98
C ASP A 34 21.11 0.00 -2.03
N ASP A 35 20.32 -0.68 -2.87
CA ASP A 35 20.29 -2.14 -3.04
C ASP A 35 19.88 -2.97 -1.80
N GLN A 36 19.34 -2.34 -0.77
CA GLN A 36 18.79 -2.99 0.41
C GLN A 36 17.29 -2.78 0.52
N MET A 37 16.56 -3.85 0.87
CA MET A 37 15.16 -3.74 1.24
C MET A 37 15.06 -3.28 2.69
N VAL A 38 14.57 -2.06 2.91
CA VAL A 38 14.30 -1.51 4.24
C VAL A 38 12.84 -1.65 4.61
N HIS A 39 12.57 -1.92 5.89
CA HIS A 39 11.22 -1.97 6.44
C HIS A 39 10.91 -0.64 7.14
N ASN A 40 9.89 0.07 6.66
CA ASN A 40 9.48 1.35 7.20
C ASN A 40 8.09 1.25 7.82
N THR A 41 7.85 2.09 8.82
CA THR A 41 6.52 2.34 9.38
C THR A 41 6.14 3.78 9.09
N GLY A 42 4.88 4.01 8.70
CA GLY A 42 4.35 5.34 8.48
C GLY A 42 2.84 5.40 8.68
N THR A 43 2.25 6.56 8.41
CA THR A 43 0.81 6.80 8.52
C THR A 43 0.23 7.09 7.15
N VAL A 44 -0.86 6.42 6.80
CA VAL A 44 -1.58 6.69 5.54
C VAL A 44 -2.14 8.11 5.54
N LEU A 45 -1.78 8.89 4.53
CA LEU A 45 -2.33 10.22 4.28
C LEU A 45 -3.50 10.17 3.30
N LYS A 46 -3.37 9.33 2.27
CA LYS A 46 -4.32 9.27 1.15
C LYS A 46 -4.29 7.88 0.51
N HIS A 47 -5.43 7.46 -0.02
CA HIS A 47 -5.56 6.23 -0.79
C HIS A 47 -6.47 6.49 -2.00
N GLU A 48 -5.97 6.22 -3.21
CA GLU A 48 -6.67 6.42 -4.48
C GLU A 48 -6.39 5.27 -5.45
N GLY A 49 -7.42 4.52 -5.78
CA GLY A 49 -7.39 3.26 -6.52
C GLY A 49 -6.46 2.24 -5.86
N ARG A 50 -5.25 2.14 -6.41
CA ARG A 50 -4.19 1.26 -5.88
C ARG A 50 -3.07 2.02 -5.19
N ARG A 51 -3.05 3.35 -5.29
CA ARG A 51 -1.95 4.19 -4.80
C ARG A 51 -2.22 4.65 -3.37
N ILE A 52 -1.24 4.49 -2.50
CA ILE A 52 -1.27 4.92 -1.10
C ILE A 52 -0.14 5.91 -0.87
N THR A 53 -0.50 7.07 -0.32
CA THR A 53 0.46 8.09 0.11
C THR A 53 0.68 7.94 1.61
N ILE A 54 1.92 7.83 2.05
CA ILE A 54 2.31 7.53 3.44
C ILE A 54 3.26 8.61 3.95
N SER A 55 2.98 9.15 5.15
CA SER A 55 3.92 9.98 5.91
C SER A 55 4.83 9.09 6.75
N VAL A 56 6.15 9.23 6.59
CA VAL A 56 7.17 8.52 7.36
C VAL A 56 7.90 9.54 8.22
N PHE A 57 8.07 9.28 9.53
CA PHE A 57 8.67 10.23 10.47
C PHE A 57 10.11 9.89 10.89
N HIS A 58 10.59 8.67 10.62
CA HIS A 58 11.93 8.22 10.97
C HIS A 58 12.59 7.49 9.78
N PRO A 59 13.89 7.66 9.52
CA PRO A 59 14.85 8.54 10.20
C PRO A 59 14.68 10.03 9.88
N VAL A 60 13.95 10.37 8.82
CA VAL A 60 13.67 11.75 8.40
C VAL A 60 12.20 11.84 7.96
N LYS A 61 11.55 12.96 8.28
CA LYS A 61 10.17 13.22 7.84
C LYS A 61 10.11 13.32 6.31
N ARG A 62 9.30 12.46 5.68
CA ARG A 62 9.05 12.49 4.23
C ARG A 62 7.71 11.86 3.87
N VAL A 63 7.30 12.08 2.62
CA VAL A 63 6.12 11.46 2.03
C VAL A 63 6.57 10.44 0.98
N VAL A 64 5.97 9.26 1.01
CA VAL A 64 6.24 8.17 0.06
C VAL A 64 4.93 7.77 -0.61
N GLU A 65 4.98 7.45 -1.89
CA GLU A 65 3.88 6.83 -2.62
C GLU A 65 4.21 5.37 -2.90
N THR A 66 3.25 4.48 -2.66
CA THR A 66 3.37 3.05 -2.93
C THR A 66 2.04 2.47 -3.39
N GLU A 67 1.98 1.17 -3.66
CA GLU A 67 0.75 0.48 -4.04
C GLU A 67 0.19 -0.37 -2.91
N CYS A 68 -1.14 -0.60 -2.88
CA CYS A 68 -1.85 -1.44 -1.88
C CYS A 68 -1.13 -2.76 -1.57
N GLY A 69 -0.51 -3.41 -2.57
CA GLY A 69 0.12 -4.73 -2.40
C GLY A 69 1.44 -4.71 -1.62
N HIS A 70 2.02 -3.53 -1.41
CA HIS A 70 3.30 -3.36 -0.72
C HIS A 70 3.13 -2.84 0.72
N VAL A 71 1.89 -2.72 1.19
CA VAL A 71 1.52 -2.14 2.48
C VAL A 71 0.88 -3.22 3.35
N ALA A 72 1.25 -3.23 4.64
CA ALA A 72 0.71 -4.11 5.66
C ALA A 72 0.32 -3.29 6.90
N LYS A 73 -0.53 -3.87 7.77
CA LYS A 73 -0.87 -3.26 9.06
C LYS A 73 0.38 -3.19 9.95
N ALA A 74 0.67 -2.01 10.53
CA ALA A 74 1.76 -1.89 11.49
C ALA A 74 1.54 -2.80 12.70
N GLY A 75 2.60 -3.49 13.14
CA GLY A 75 2.54 -4.42 14.26
C GLY A 75 1.82 -5.74 13.95
N ALA A 76 1.50 -6.02 12.68
CA ALA A 76 1.20 -7.39 12.28
C ALA A 76 2.46 -8.25 12.55
N ALA A 77 2.35 -9.15 13.53
CA ALA A 77 3.44 -10.04 13.91
C ALA A 77 3.89 -10.86 12.69
N ARG A 78 5.20 -11.11 12.61
CA ARG A 78 5.78 -12.07 11.68
C ARG A 78 5.32 -13.48 12.04
#